data_AF-A0AAP7APD7-F1
#
_entry.id   AF-A0AAP7APD7-F1
#
_cell.length_a   1.000
_cell.length_b   1.000
_cell.length_c   1.000
_cell.angle_alpha   90.00
_cell.angle_beta   90.00
_cell.angle_gamma   90.00
#
_symmetry.space_group_name_H-M   'P 1'
#
loop_
_entity.id
_entity.type
_entity.pdbx_description
1 polymer ?
#
loop_
_entity_poly.entity_id
_entity_poly.type
_entity_poly.pdbx_seq_one_letter_code
_entity_poly.pdbx_strand_id
1 'polypeptide(L)'
;MVEQNESITRLYRIGHTEIEITAPLSMKSPRNLEKFRIGQAKRPDDEVIHYQVEMTENLDEIKEDLLGKKTGRVIYRDNLTVFQTSGGECRFINFLGMDWHYAVSSQEGVNQYHVWFVPEVAEMLDQDTVYLAAFSLEKQAIKDHSMILHSAYMCYEDTAVLFSAPSETGKSTQAGLWEKYRGTWTVNGDRSLLIREEDGWYANGWPVCGSSEICNNKSYPVRAIVMLSQAKENRISRLKGLEALRKVMEQITINAWNSEFQIQAMDELEILLKEVPVYHLECDISEDAVRCLEDVLAGGRGEE
;
A
#
# COMPACT_ATOMS: atom_id res chain seq x y z
N MET A 1 -5.29 -15.48 39.81
CA MET A 1 -4.86 -14.09 39.59
C MET A 1 -4.95 -13.87 38.11
N VAL A 2 -5.88 -13.03 37.67
CA VAL A 2 -6.04 -12.69 36.26
C VAL A 2 -4.78 -11.90 35.88
N GLU A 3 -3.95 -12.43 34.99
CA GLU A 3 -2.90 -11.61 34.36
C GLU A 3 -3.61 -10.37 33.81
N GLN A 4 -3.28 -9.20 34.33
CA GLN A 4 -3.65 -7.97 33.64
C GLN A 4 -2.92 -8.06 32.31
N ASN A 5 -3.65 -8.34 31.23
CA ASN A 5 -3.14 -8.25 29.87
C ASN A 5 -2.76 -6.79 29.65
N GLU A 6 -1.53 -6.43 29.99
CA GLU A 6 -0.98 -5.12 29.72
C GLU A 6 -1.08 -4.88 28.22
N SER A 7 -1.75 -3.79 27.85
CA SER A 7 -1.87 -3.35 26.47
C SER A 7 -0.94 -2.15 26.23
N ILE A 8 -0.56 -1.97 24.97
CA ILE A 8 0.18 -0.82 24.52
C ILE A 8 -0.54 -0.19 23.33
N THR A 9 -0.67 1.13 23.38
CA THR A 9 -1.23 1.93 22.29
C THR A 9 -0.09 2.60 21.52
N ARG A 10 -0.13 2.48 20.20
CA ARG A 10 0.85 3.09 19.28
C ARG A 10 0.12 3.81 18.15
N LEU A 11 0.63 4.98 17.79
CA LEU A 11 0.09 5.83 16.73
C LEU A 11 1.02 5.85 15.52
N TYR A 12 0.43 5.79 14.33
CA TYR A 12 1.15 5.80 13.07
C TYR A 12 0.48 6.72 12.08
N ARG A 13 1.27 7.29 11.16
CA ARG A 13 0.76 8.09 10.05
C ARG A 13 1.34 7.63 8.73
N ILE A 14 0.44 7.27 7.81
CA ILE A 14 0.75 6.80 6.46
C ILE A 14 0.07 7.78 5.48
N GLY A 15 0.85 8.67 4.89
CA GLY A 15 0.30 9.79 4.11
C GLY A 15 -0.58 10.69 4.99
N HIS A 16 -1.88 10.73 4.70
CA HIS A 16 -2.89 11.48 5.48
C HIS A 16 -3.65 10.62 6.49
N THR A 17 -3.55 9.31 6.38
CA THR A 17 -4.23 8.39 7.28
C THR A 17 -3.47 8.29 8.59
N GLU A 18 -4.15 8.56 9.71
CA GLU A 18 -3.64 8.32 11.05
C GLU A 18 -4.34 7.10 11.64
N ILE A 19 -3.55 6.16 12.16
CA ILE A 19 -4.07 4.94 12.77
C ILE A 19 -3.54 4.80 14.20
N GLU A 20 -4.41 4.37 15.09
CA GLU A 20 -4.12 4.02 16.47
C GLU A 20 -4.31 2.53 16.66
N ILE A 21 -3.35 1.88 17.31
CA ILE A 21 -3.38 0.44 17.54
C ILE A 21 -3.16 0.18 19.00
N THR A 22 -4.16 -0.40 19.65
CA THR A 22 -4.08 -0.91 21.01
C THR A 22 -3.98 -2.42 20.95
N ALA A 23 -2.83 -2.97 21.34
CA ALA A 23 -2.51 -4.38 21.24
C ALA A 23 -1.89 -4.91 22.54
N PRO A 24 -1.85 -6.24 22.77
CA PRO A 24 -1.15 -6.81 23.92
C PRO A 24 0.33 -6.42 23.91
N LEU A 25 0.92 -6.16 25.08
CA LEU A 25 2.33 -5.74 25.19
C LEU A 25 3.30 -6.76 24.58
N SER A 26 2.94 -8.04 24.60
CA SER A 26 3.69 -9.14 23.98
C SER A 26 3.71 -9.11 22.45
N MET A 27 2.77 -8.41 21.82
CA MET A 27 2.66 -8.32 20.36
C MET A 27 3.70 -7.33 19.81
N LYS A 28 4.58 -7.85 18.95
CA LYS A 28 5.55 -7.03 18.22
C LYS A 28 4.83 -6.26 17.12
N SER A 29 5.16 -4.97 16.98
CA SER A 29 4.79 -4.21 15.79
C SER A 29 5.71 -4.58 14.61
N PRO A 30 5.20 -4.60 13.37
CA PRO A 30 6.03 -4.79 12.18
C PRO A 30 7.11 -3.71 12.10
N ARG A 31 8.35 -4.11 11.78
CA ARG A 31 9.51 -3.20 11.73
C ARG A 31 9.30 -2.05 10.75
N ASN A 32 8.63 -2.33 9.64
CA ASN A 32 8.37 -1.34 8.61
C ASN A 32 7.31 -0.33 9.02
N LEU A 33 6.27 -0.78 9.74
CA LEU A 33 5.27 0.11 10.31
C LEU A 33 5.88 1.06 11.35
N GLU A 34 6.86 0.61 12.16
CA GLU A 34 7.53 1.47 13.14
C GLU A 34 8.22 2.70 12.51
N LYS A 35 8.58 2.66 11.21
CA LYS A 35 9.11 3.83 10.49
C LYS A 35 8.06 4.94 10.27
N PHE A 36 6.78 4.62 10.48
CA PHE A 36 5.64 5.54 10.33
C PHE A 36 5.09 6.01 11.68
N ARG A 37 5.76 5.67 12.79
CA ARG A 37 5.32 5.99 14.14
C ARG A 37 5.34 7.49 14.40
N ILE A 38 4.30 7.98 15.07
CA ILE A 38 4.16 9.37 15.52
C ILE A 38 3.94 9.41 17.03
N GLY A 39 4.29 10.53 17.66
CA GLY A 39 4.14 10.70 19.12
C GLY A 39 2.73 11.08 19.56
N GLN A 40 1.96 11.70 18.68
CA GLN A 40 0.59 12.17 18.94
C GLN A 40 -0.15 12.30 17.61
N ALA A 41 -1.46 12.04 17.62
CA ALA A 41 -2.33 12.30 16.48
C ALA A 41 -2.35 13.80 16.16
N LYS A 42 -2.40 14.13 14.88
CA LYS A 42 -2.56 15.51 14.39
C LYS A 42 -3.99 15.78 13.93
N ARG A 43 -4.76 14.73 13.65
CA ARG A 43 -6.17 14.82 13.27
C ARG A 43 -7.08 14.70 14.51
N PRO A 44 -8.32 15.20 14.44
CA PRO A 44 -9.35 14.90 15.44
C PRO A 44 -9.53 13.40 15.65
N ASP A 45 -9.89 13.00 16.87
CA ASP A 45 -10.03 11.59 17.26
C ASP A 45 -11.03 10.82 16.38
N ASP A 46 -12.12 11.47 15.97
CA ASP A 46 -13.13 10.88 15.09
C ASP A 46 -12.63 10.63 13.65
N GLU A 47 -11.51 11.24 13.26
CA GLU A 47 -10.81 10.98 11.99
C GLU A 47 -9.67 9.95 12.10
N VAL A 48 -9.25 9.60 13.33
CA VAL A 48 -8.24 8.56 13.58
C VAL A 48 -8.91 7.19 13.47
N ILE A 49 -8.21 6.22 12.88
CA ILE A 49 -8.69 4.85 12.76
C ILE A 49 -8.14 4.04 13.92
N HIS A 50 -9.02 3.55 14.78
CA HIS A 50 -8.67 2.81 15.99
C HIS A 50 -8.81 1.32 15.75
N TYR A 51 -7.74 0.60 16.05
CA TYR A 51 -7.67 -0.85 16.01
C TYR A 51 -7.46 -1.38 17.43
N GLN A 52 -8.43 -2.14 17.92
CA GLN A 52 -8.25 -3.01 19.07
C GLN A 52 -7.76 -4.37 18.59
N VAL A 53 -6.66 -4.86 19.15
CA VAL A 53 -6.05 -6.12 18.73
C VAL A 53 -6.02 -7.11 19.89
N GLU A 54 -6.37 -8.36 19.61
CA GLU A 54 -6.38 -9.45 20.59
C GLU A 54 -5.77 -10.74 20.01
N MET A 55 -5.18 -11.54 20.89
CA MET A 55 -4.77 -12.92 20.60
C MET A 55 -5.84 -13.86 21.17
N THR A 56 -6.27 -14.85 20.40
CA THR A 56 -7.35 -15.75 20.82
C THR A 56 -7.19 -17.16 20.26
N GLU A 57 -7.41 -18.16 21.14
CA GLU A 57 -7.54 -19.57 20.73
C GLU A 57 -8.95 -19.88 20.19
N ASN A 58 -9.92 -18.98 20.39
CA ASN A 58 -11.34 -19.19 20.07
C ASN A 58 -11.74 -18.47 18.77
N LEU A 59 -10.85 -18.43 17.77
CA LEU A 59 -11.12 -17.70 16.52
C LEU A 59 -12.37 -18.24 15.79
N ASP A 60 -12.64 -19.54 15.88
CA ASP A 60 -13.81 -20.15 15.24
C ASP A 60 -15.14 -19.67 15.84
N GLU A 61 -15.23 -19.53 17.17
CA GLU A 61 -16.44 -18.98 17.82
C GLU A 61 -16.71 -17.54 17.37
N ILE A 62 -15.67 -16.72 17.27
CA ILE A 62 -15.75 -15.33 16.77
C ILE A 62 -16.23 -15.31 15.32
N LYS A 63 -15.69 -16.20 14.48
CA LYS A 63 -16.12 -16.32 13.07
C LYS A 63 -17.59 -16.71 12.96
N GLU A 64 -18.06 -17.66 13.77
CA GLU A 64 -19.46 -18.09 13.78
C GLU A 64 -20.39 -16.94 14.19
N ASP A 65 -20.06 -16.19 15.25
CA ASP A 65 -20.84 -15.03 15.69
C ASP A 65 -20.91 -13.94 14.61
N LEU A 66 -19.77 -13.57 14.00
CA LEU A 66 -19.73 -12.56 12.95
C LEU A 66 -20.49 -13.00 11.69
N LEU A 67 -20.39 -14.27 11.29
CA LEU A 67 -21.17 -14.82 10.19
C LEU A 67 -22.68 -14.79 10.48
N GLY A 68 -23.08 -14.99 11.74
CA GLY A 68 -24.46 -14.83 12.19
C GLY A 68 -24.99 -13.39 12.04
N LYS A 69 -24.11 -12.39 12.08
CA LYS A 69 -24.42 -10.95 11.96
C LYS A 69 -24.35 -10.40 10.52
N LYS A 70 -24.07 -11.24 9.52
CA LYS A 70 -23.89 -10.77 8.13
C LYS A 70 -25.17 -10.16 7.55
N THR A 71 -25.04 -9.01 6.90
CA THR A 71 -26.15 -8.25 6.28
C THR A 71 -26.22 -8.42 4.76
N GLY A 72 -25.19 -9.02 4.15
CA GLY A 72 -25.05 -9.13 2.69
C GLY A 72 -24.48 -10.45 2.20
N ARG A 73 -23.93 -10.40 0.98
CA ARG A 73 -23.23 -11.53 0.37
C ARG A 73 -21.88 -11.75 1.03
N VAL A 74 -21.44 -12.99 1.03
CA VAL A 74 -20.08 -13.38 1.41
C VAL A 74 -19.26 -13.57 0.13
N ILE A 75 -18.10 -12.95 0.10
CA ILE A 75 -17.13 -13.03 -1.00
C ILE A 75 -16.00 -13.93 -0.53
N TYR A 76 -15.70 -14.96 -1.31
CA TYR A 76 -14.60 -15.89 -1.04
C TYR A 76 -13.47 -15.66 -2.05
N ARG A 77 -12.25 -15.57 -1.55
CA ARG A 77 -10.99 -15.53 -2.30
C ARG A 77 -10.01 -16.51 -1.67
N ASP A 78 -8.98 -16.89 -2.41
CA ASP A 78 -8.01 -17.89 -1.98
C ASP A 78 -7.30 -17.59 -0.65
N ASN A 79 -7.19 -16.31 -0.28
CA ASN A 79 -6.52 -15.83 0.92
C ASN A 79 -7.38 -14.90 1.80
N LEU A 80 -8.67 -14.77 1.49
CA LEU A 80 -9.55 -13.81 2.15
C LEU A 80 -11.03 -14.15 1.97
N THR A 81 -11.79 -14.12 3.05
CA THR A 81 -13.26 -14.08 3.03
C THR A 81 -13.73 -12.71 3.49
N VAL A 82 -14.63 -12.04 2.74
CA VAL A 82 -15.14 -10.69 3.05
C VAL A 82 -16.66 -10.67 3.06
N PHE A 83 -17.25 -10.00 4.04
CA PHE A 83 -18.69 -9.73 4.10
C PHE A 83 -18.99 -8.46 4.90
N GLN A 84 -20.25 -8.04 4.91
CA GLN A 84 -20.71 -6.86 5.66
C GLN A 84 -21.55 -7.29 6.88
N THR A 85 -21.46 -6.54 7.96
CA THR A 85 -22.36 -6.56 9.13
C THR A 85 -23.06 -5.20 9.25
N SER A 86 -23.77 -4.94 10.35
CA SER A 86 -24.27 -3.59 10.66
C SER A 86 -23.17 -2.60 11.06
N GLY A 87 -22.02 -3.09 11.54
CA GLY A 87 -20.87 -2.26 11.91
C GLY A 87 -19.96 -1.91 10.73
N GLY A 88 -19.99 -2.73 9.67
CA GLY A 88 -19.23 -2.53 8.44
C GLY A 88 -18.60 -3.81 7.93
N GLU A 89 -17.46 -3.68 7.25
CA GLU A 89 -16.76 -4.80 6.63
C GLU A 89 -16.15 -5.74 7.67
N CYS A 90 -16.27 -7.04 7.44
CA CYS A 90 -15.59 -8.10 8.16
C CYS A 90 -14.74 -8.92 7.20
N ARG A 91 -13.56 -9.35 7.67
CA ARG A 91 -12.57 -10.11 6.91
C ARG A 91 -12.08 -11.30 7.71
N PHE A 92 -12.11 -12.48 7.11
CA PHE A 92 -11.37 -13.64 7.62
C PHE A 92 -10.18 -13.88 6.71
N ILE A 93 -8.99 -13.98 7.28
CA ILE A 93 -7.74 -13.88 6.52
C ILE A 93 -6.93 -15.16 6.72
N ASN A 94 -6.46 -15.72 5.62
CA ASN A 94 -5.67 -16.95 5.58
C ASN A 94 -4.44 -16.77 4.70
N PHE A 95 -3.42 -17.61 4.89
CA PHE A 95 -2.30 -17.67 3.95
C PHE A 95 -2.76 -18.31 2.63
N LEU A 96 -2.16 -17.88 1.52
CA LEU A 96 -2.49 -18.43 0.21
C LEU A 96 -2.25 -19.94 0.18
N GLY A 97 -3.29 -20.70 -0.19
CA GLY A 97 -3.26 -22.17 -0.23
C GLY A 97 -3.54 -22.86 1.11
N MET A 98 -3.81 -22.11 2.18
CA MET A 98 -4.27 -22.64 3.47
C MET A 98 -5.78 -22.52 3.59
N ASP A 99 -6.43 -23.48 4.24
CA ASP A 99 -7.88 -23.54 4.48
C ASP A 99 -8.29 -23.05 5.89
N TRP A 100 -7.32 -22.72 6.74
CA TRP A 100 -7.51 -22.14 8.06
C TRP A 100 -7.18 -20.66 8.07
N HIS A 101 -7.86 -19.91 8.94
CA HIS A 101 -7.70 -18.46 9.06
C HIS A 101 -6.79 -18.13 10.23
N TYR A 102 -5.82 -17.24 10.03
CA TYR A 102 -4.93 -16.80 11.10
C TYR A 102 -5.41 -15.51 11.77
N ALA A 103 -6.28 -14.75 11.10
CA ALA A 103 -6.82 -13.51 11.64
C ALA A 103 -8.26 -13.25 11.20
N VAL A 104 -8.96 -12.49 12.03
CA VAL A 104 -10.27 -11.91 11.75
C VAL A 104 -10.19 -10.42 12.01
N SER A 105 -10.70 -9.61 11.10
CA SER A 105 -10.84 -8.17 11.25
C SER A 105 -12.31 -7.79 11.10
N SER A 106 -12.86 -7.06 12.07
CA SER A 106 -14.24 -6.61 12.07
C SER A 106 -14.29 -5.10 12.24
N GLN A 107 -15.01 -4.44 11.35
CA GLN A 107 -15.39 -3.04 11.53
C GLN A 107 -16.63 -2.95 12.44
N GLU A 108 -16.49 -2.28 13.58
CA GLU A 108 -17.55 -2.11 14.58
C GLU A 108 -18.14 -0.68 14.58
N GLY A 109 -17.51 0.24 13.84
CA GLY A 109 -17.98 1.61 13.61
C GLY A 109 -17.21 2.28 12.45
N VAL A 110 -17.45 3.57 12.19
CA VAL A 110 -16.87 4.28 11.02
C VAL A 110 -15.33 4.14 10.96
N ASN A 111 -14.68 4.29 12.11
CA ASN A 111 -13.23 4.23 12.28
C ASN A 111 -12.81 3.33 13.46
N GLN A 112 -13.66 2.36 13.83
CA GLN A 112 -13.43 1.45 14.95
C GLN A 112 -13.35 0.02 14.42
N TYR A 113 -12.23 -0.64 14.71
CA TYR A 113 -11.92 -1.98 14.22
C TYR A 113 -11.46 -2.87 15.38
N HIS A 114 -11.89 -4.12 15.35
CA HIS A 114 -11.39 -5.17 16.21
C HIS A 114 -10.70 -6.24 15.36
N VAL A 115 -9.47 -6.57 15.70
CA VAL A 115 -8.65 -7.57 15.00
C VAL A 115 -8.25 -8.67 15.97
N TRP A 116 -8.59 -9.91 15.64
CA TRP A 116 -8.18 -11.10 16.38
C TRP A 116 -7.16 -11.90 15.59
N PHE A 117 -6.09 -12.33 16.25
CA PHE A 117 -5.09 -13.24 15.70
C PHE A 117 -5.08 -14.54 16.49
N VAL A 118 -4.76 -15.66 15.82
CA VAL A 118 -4.42 -16.90 16.51
C VAL A 118 -2.99 -16.81 17.09
N PRO A 119 -2.69 -17.43 18.25
CA PRO A 119 -1.37 -17.35 18.87
C PRO A 119 -0.22 -17.85 17.97
N GLU A 120 -0.48 -18.81 17.08
CA GLU A 120 0.50 -19.47 16.22
C GLU A 120 1.16 -18.51 15.23
N VAL A 121 0.51 -17.39 14.90
CA VAL A 121 1.09 -16.37 14.01
C VAL A 121 1.82 -15.25 14.73
N ALA A 122 1.91 -15.28 16.07
CA ALA A 122 2.54 -14.21 16.84
C ALA A 122 3.99 -13.92 16.41
N GLU A 123 4.75 -14.95 16.01
CA GLU A 123 6.11 -14.81 15.51
C GLU A 123 6.19 -14.32 14.06
N MET A 124 5.10 -14.40 13.29
CA MET A 124 5.01 -13.98 11.88
C MET A 124 4.43 -12.57 11.71
N LEU A 125 3.94 -11.94 12.80
CA LEU A 125 3.34 -10.62 12.76
C LEU A 125 4.31 -9.50 12.36
N ASP A 126 5.62 -9.76 12.36
CA ASP A 126 6.60 -8.82 11.86
C ASP A 126 6.66 -8.77 10.31
N GLN A 127 5.98 -9.70 9.63
CA GLN A 127 5.81 -9.69 8.18
C GLN A 127 4.73 -8.70 7.75
N ASP A 128 5.12 -7.74 6.90
CA ASP A 128 4.25 -6.66 6.43
C ASP A 128 2.94 -7.13 5.79
N THR A 129 2.94 -8.28 5.11
CA THR A 129 1.78 -8.80 4.37
C THR A 129 0.68 -9.33 5.29
N VAL A 130 1.07 -9.96 6.41
CA VAL A 130 0.15 -10.42 7.46
C VAL A 130 -0.57 -9.23 8.08
N TYR A 131 0.22 -8.20 8.39
CA TYR A 131 -0.27 -6.97 8.97
C TYR A 131 -1.16 -6.16 8.00
N LEU A 132 -0.74 -5.98 6.74
CA LEU A 132 -1.55 -5.26 5.75
C LEU A 132 -2.97 -5.83 5.63
N ALA A 133 -3.07 -7.16 5.51
CA ALA A 133 -4.34 -7.83 5.31
C ALA A 133 -5.27 -7.70 6.52
N ALA A 134 -4.73 -7.83 7.73
CA ALA A 134 -5.48 -7.73 8.98
C ALA A 134 -6.03 -6.33 9.25
N PHE A 135 -5.23 -5.30 8.98
CA PHE A 135 -5.61 -3.91 9.21
C PHE A 135 -6.36 -3.30 8.03
N SER A 136 -6.41 -3.98 6.87
CA SER A 136 -7.10 -3.50 5.67
C SER A 136 -6.61 -2.11 5.24
N LEU A 137 -5.30 -1.85 5.31
CA LEU A 137 -4.77 -0.49 5.11
C LEU A 137 -5.08 0.05 3.72
N GLU A 138 -5.21 -0.83 2.70
CA GLU A 138 -5.59 -0.42 1.36
C GLU A 138 -6.99 0.20 1.31
N LYS A 139 -7.91 -0.30 2.15
CA LYS A 139 -9.24 0.28 2.32
C LYS A 139 -9.18 1.63 3.04
N GLN A 140 -8.24 1.82 3.95
CA GLN A 140 -8.12 3.10 4.65
C GLN A 140 -7.51 4.18 3.76
N ALA A 141 -6.49 3.82 2.98
CA ALA A 141 -5.87 4.73 2.01
C ALA A 141 -6.88 5.34 1.04
N ILE A 142 -7.86 4.55 0.57
CA ILE A 142 -8.83 5.09 -0.39
C ILE A 142 -9.80 6.11 0.24
N LYS A 143 -10.06 6.07 1.55
CA LYS A 143 -10.90 7.10 2.21
C LYS A 143 -10.30 8.50 2.06
N ASP A 144 -8.98 8.59 1.99
CA ASP A 144 -8.23 9.84 1.77
C ASP A 144 -7.92 10.06 0.27
N HIS A 145 -8.75 9.54 -0.65
CA HIS A 145 -8.58 9.68 -2.10
C HIS A 145 -7.21 9.23 -2.63
N SER A 146 -6.58 8.29 -1.92
CA SER A 146 -5.23 7.83 -2.24
C SER A 146 -5.26 6.56 -3.09
N MET A 147 -4.25 6.39 -3.95
CA MET A 147 -4.06 5.17 -4.75
C MET A 147 -2.76 4.46 -4.36
N ILE A 148 -2.77 3.13 -4.34
CA ILE A 148 -1.56 2.33 -4.10
C ILE A 148 -1.09 1.76 -5.43
N LEU A 149 0.02 2.29 -5.94
CA LEU A 149 0.68 1.82 -7.16
C LEU A 149 1.80 0.84 -6.81
N HIS A 150 1.81 -0.33 -7.43
CA HIS A 150 2.92 -1.29 -7.38
C HIS A 150 4.11 -0.72 -8.17
N SER A 151 5.09 -0.17 -7.46
CA SER A 151 6.22 0.54 -8.06
C SER A 151 7.46 0.53 -7.15
N ALA A 152 8.64 0.64 -7.76
CA ALA A 152 9.82 1.12 -7.05
C ALA A 152 9.84 2.64 -7.11
N TYR A 153 9.69 3.26 -5.95
CA TYR A 153 9.68 4.70 -5.74
C TYR A 153 11.10 5.19 -5.47
N MET A 154 11.67 5.86 -6.46
CA MET A 154 12.97 6.54 -6.37
C MET A 154 12.78 8.04 -6.14
N CYS A 155 13.61 8.63 -5.28
CA CYS A 155 13.78 10.08 -5.18
C CYS A 155 14.92 10.54 -6.09
N TYR A 156 14.62 11.48 -6.99
CA TYR A 156 15.57 12.12 -7.89
C TYR A 156 15.31 13.63 -7.92
N GLU A 157 16.30 14.44 -7.52
CA GLU A 157 16.19 15.90 -7.43
C GLU A 157 14.96 16.38 -6.62
N ASP A 158 14.72 15.81 -5.43
CA ASP A 158 13.55 16.09 -4.58
C ASP A 158 12.18 15.85 -5.25
N THR A 159 12.16 14.99 -6.28
CA THR A 159 10.93 14.54 -6.94
C THR A 159 10.87 13.01 -7.00
N ALA A 160 9.66 12.45 -7.08
CA ALA A 160 9.43 11.02 -7.19
C ALA A 160 9.39 10.54 -8.64
N VAL A 161 10.18 9.51 -8.95
CA VAL A 161 10.08 8.72 -10.18
C VAL A 161 9.65 7.31 -9.81
N LEU A 162 8.55 6.85 -10.39
CA LEU A 162 7.89 5.60 -10.01
C LEU A 162 8.07 4.55 -11.11
N PHE A 163 8.98 3.60 -10.90
CA PHE A 163 9.18 2.49 -11.82
C PHE A 163 8.10 1.43 -11.59
N SER A 164 7.25 1.20 -12.58
CA SER A 164 6.10 0.30 -12.48
C SER A 164 6.14 -0.77 -13.59
N ALA A 165 5.81 -2.00 -13.24
CA ALA A 165 5.79 -3.15 -14.14
C ALA A 165 5.30 -4.40 -13.39
N PRO A 166 4.85 -5.45 -14.12
CA PRO A 166 4.64 -6.78 -13.55
C PRO A 166 5.84 -7.24 -12.71
N SER A 167 5.58 -8.08 -11.71
CA SER A 167 6.63 -8.67 -10.86
C SER A 167 7.75 -9.28 -11.71
N GLU A 168 8.98 -9.21 -11.20
CA GLU A 168 10.20 -9.76 -11.85
C GLU A 168 10.64 -9.06 -13.15
N THR A 169 9.97 -7.99 -13.58
CA THR A 169 10.36 -7.27 -14.81
C THR A 169 11.66 -6.46 -14.67
N GLY A 170 11.95 -5.92 -13.48
CA GLY A 170 13.19 -5.16 -13.22
C GLY A 170 13.06 -3.81 -12.50
N LYS A 171 11.97 -3.56 -11.76
CA LYS A 171 11.75 -2.30 -11.00
C LYS A 171 12.93 -1.96 -10.07
N SER A 172 13.27 -2.90 -9.18
CA SER A 172 14.39 -2.74 -8.24
C SER A 172 15.74 -2.67 -8.94
N THR A 173 15.89 -3.36 -10.08
CA THR A 173 17.09 -3.27 -10.91
C THR A 173 17.29 -1.86 -11.45
N GLN A 174 16.25 -1.24 -12.01
CA GLN A 174 16.34 0.13 -12.51
C GLN A 174 16.59 1.13 -11.38
N ALA A 175 15.89 1.00 -10.25
CA ALA A 175 16.16 1.83 -9.07
C ALA A 175 17.64 1.72 -8.64
N GLY A 176 18.19 0.51 -8.54
CA GLY A 176 19.59 0.30 -8.16
C GLY A 176 20.62 0.82 -9.20
N LEU A 177 20.29 0.82 -10.49
CA LEU A 177 21.14 1.45 -11.51
C LEU A 177 21.20 2.96 -11.33
N TRP A 178 20.08 3.60 -11.03
CA TRP A 178 20.03 5.03 -10.74
C TRP A 178 20.79 5.39 -9.45
N GLU A 179 20.65 4.59 -8.39
CA GLU A 179 21.42 4.77 -7.15
C GLU A 179 22.93 4.70 -7.46
N LYS A 180 23.33 3.71 -8.26
CA LYS A 180 24.73 3.50 -8.65
C LYS A 180 25.32 4.65 -9.48
N TYR A 181 24.60 5.13 -10.49
CA TYR A 181 25.16 6.06 -11.49
C TYR A 181 24.78 7.52 -11.30
N ARG A 182 23.74 7.82 -10.52
CA ARG A 182 23.26 9.19 -10.25
C ARG A 182 23.16 9.52 -8.76
N GLY A 183 23.46 8.57 -7.87
CA GLY A 183 23.42 8.81 -6.42
C GLY A 183 22.01 9.09 -5.91
N THR A 184 20.99 8.59 -6.60
CA THR A 184 19.61 8.63 -6.10
C THR A 184 19.44 7.69 -4.92
N TRP A 185 18.23 7.65 -4.37
CA TRP A 185 17.88 6.68 -3.35
C TRP A 185 16.43 6.21 -3.48
N THR A 186 16.20 4.95 -3.14
CA THR A 186 14.87 4.33 -3.16
C THR A 186 14.12 4.61 -1.87
N VAL A 187 12.95 5.24 -1.98
CA VAL A 187 12.04 5.53 -0.86
C VAL A 187 11.24 4.28 -0.48
N ASN A 188 10.66 3.60 -1.45
CA ASN A 188 9.97 2.32 -1.28
C ASN A 188 10.24 1.39 -2.48
N GLY A 189 10.54 0.12 -2.26
CA GLY A 189 10.88 -0.83 -3.33
C GLY A 189 9.73 -1.66 -3.91
N ASP A 190 8.52 -1.59 -3.36
CA ASP A 190 7.35 -2.38 -3.77
C ASP A 190 6.13 -1.53 -4.12
N ARG A 191 5.78 -0.55 -3.28
CA ARG A 191 4.54 0.24 -3.41
C ARG A 191 4.74 1.70 -3.08
N SER A 192 4.06 2.55 -3.83
CA SER A 192 3.95 3.98 -3.57
C SER A 192 2.49 4.34 -3.29
N LEU A 193 2.26 5.13 -2.24
CA LEU A 193 0.96 5.71 -1.94
C LEU A 193 0.85 7.07 -2.64
N LEU A 194 0.00 7.17 -3.65
CA LEU A 194 -0.24 8.39 -4.41
C LEU A 194 -1.36 9.19 -3.77
N ILE A 195 -1.08 10.44 -3.46
CA ILE A 195 -2.03 11.39 -2.87
C ILE A 195 -2.02 12.64 -3.72
N ARG A 196 -3.19 13.18 -4.02
CA ARG A 196 -3.34 14.46 -4.72
C ARG A 196 -3.42 15.58 -3.68
N GLU A 197 -2.50 16.52 -3.79
CA GLU A 197 -2.46 17.76 -3.00
C GLU A 197 -2.89 18.95 -3.88
N GLU A 198 -2.96 20.16 -3.29
CA GLU A 198 -3.34 21.39 -4.00
C GLU A 198 -2.40 21.72 -5.18
N ASP A 199 -1.11 21.39 -5.06
CA ASP A 199 -0.05 21.69 -6.02
C ASP A 199 0.35 20.50 -6.91
N GLY A 200 -0.31 19.35 -6.77
CA GLY A 200 -0.14 18.20 -7.65
C GLY A 200 -0.09 16.86 -6.92
N TRP A 201 0.39 15.84 -7.62
CA TRP A 201 0.49 14.49 -7.08
C TRP A 201 1.77 14.28 -6.28
N TYR A 202 1.65 13.60 -5.15
CA TYR A 202 2.76 13.21 -4.30
C TYR A 202 2.81 11.69 -4.14
N ALA A 203 4.02 11.14 -4.19
CA ALA A 203 4.27 9.76 -3.80
C ALA A 203 4.73 9.73 -2.34
N ASN A 204 4.00 8.98 -1.53
CA ASN A 204 4.27 8.76 -0.12
C ASN A 204 4.78 7.34 0.10
N GLY A 205 5.59 7.15 1.14
CA GLY A 205 5.99 5.84 1.60
C GLY A 205 4.80 4.96 2.00
N TRP A 206 4.93 3.67 1.77
CA TRP A 206 3.98 2.64 2.20
C TRP A 206 4.66 1.67 3.17
N PRO A 207 4.01 1.23 4.27
CA PRO A 207 4.64 0.36 5.28
C PRO A 207 4.81 -1.11 4.85
N VAL A 208 4.60 -1.42 3.56
CA VAL A 208 4.79 -2.74 2.98
C VAL A 208 5.82 -2.62 1.85
N CYS A 209 6.91 -3.38 1.93
CA CYS A 209 8.02 -3.30 0.97
C CYS A 209 8.41 -4.64 0.31
N GLY A 210 7.57 -5.67 0.44
CA GLY A 210 7.83 -6.97 -0.17
C GLY A 210 9.23 -7.50 0.15
N SER A 211 9.90 -8.10 -0.84
CA SER A 211 11.27 -8.61 -0.71
C SER A 211 12.36 -7.54 -0.75
N SER A 212 12.01 -6.27 -1.00
CA SER A 212 13.00 -5.19 -1.09
C SER A 212 13.52 -4.73 0.27
N GLU A 213 12.73 -4.94 1.34
CA GLU A 213 12.98 -4.43 2.70
C GLU A 213 13.10 -2.88 2.81
N ILE A 214 12.89 -2.17 1.70
CA ILE A 214 12.99 -0.71 1.61
C ILE A 214 11.59 -0.10 1.66
N CYS A 215 11.29 0.56 2.77
CA CYS A 215 10.20 1.51 2.90
C CYS A 215 10.63 2.63 3.84
N ASN A 216 10.32 3.87 3.49
CA ASN A 216 10.63 5.05 4.27
C ASN A 216 9.42 5.98 4.26
N ASN A 217 9.08 6.56 5.42
CA ASN A 217 8.01 7.54 5.52
C ASN A 217 8.47 8.91 4.99
N LYS A 218 8.59 9.02 3.66
CA LYS A 218 8.94 10.23 2.92
C LYS A 218 7.93 10.49 1.82
N SER A 219 7.80 11.76 1.47
CA SER A 219 6.89 12.26 0.44
C SER A 219 7.62 13.20 -0.49
N TYR A 220 7.41 13.04 -1.80
CA TYR A 220 7.97 13.88 -2.85
C TYR A 220 6.95 14.04 -3.98
N PRO A 221 6.91 15.22 -4.64
CA PRO A 221 6.03 15.44 -5.78
C PRO A 221 6.39 14.50 -6.93
N VAL A 222 5.39 13.94 -7.61
CA VAL A 222 5.57 12.96 -8.68
C VAL A 222 6.01 13.64 -9.96
N ARG A 223 7.23 13.30 -10.40
CA ARG A 223 7.77 13.76 -11.69
C ARG A 223 7.29 12.91 -12.85
N ALA A 224 7.26 11.58 -12.68
CA ALA A 224 6.84 10.65 -13.72
C ALA A 224 6.52 9.25 -13.18
N ILE A 225 5.65 8.55 -13.92
CA ILE A 225 5.50 7.10 -13.82
C ILE A 225 6.20 6.46 -15.03
N VAL A 226 7.04 5.46 -14.78
CA VAL A 226 7.84 4.79 -15.83
C VAL A 226 7.46 3.32 -15.88
N MET A 227 6.72 2.95 -16.92
CA MET A 227 6.38 1.57 -17.22
C MET A 227 7.59 0.84 -17.82
N LEU A 228 8.06 -0.23 -17.19
CA LEU A 228 9.24 -0.96 -17.66
C LEU A 228 8.89 -2.16 -18.54
N SER A 229 9.73 -2.42 -19.53
CA SER A 229 9.84 -3.73 -20.19
C SER A 229 11.28 -4.06 -20.54
N GLN A 230 11.60 -5.35 -20.61
CA GLN A 230 12.95 -5.81 -20.92
C GLN A 230 13.19 -5.74 -22.44
N ALA A 231 14.28 -5.11 -22.85
CA ALA A 231 14.70 -5.05 -24.24
C ALA A 231 16.23 -5.08 -24.35
N LYS A 232 16.74 -5.36 -25.56
CA LYS A 232 18.18 -5.29 -25.85
C LYS A 232 18.66 -3.89 -26.20
N GLU A 233 17.74 -3.01 -26.57
CA GLU A 233 18.02 -1.64 -26.97
C GLU A 233 17.18 -0.70 -26.11
N ASN A 234 17.81 0.34 -25.61
CA ASN A 234 17.16 1.32 -24.74
C ASN A 234 16.30 2.27 -25.56
N ARG A 235 14.99 2.30 -25.28
CA ARG A 235 14.03 3.20 -25.94
C ARG A 235 13.04 3.70 -24.91
N ILE A 236 12.73 4.99 -25.00
CA ILE A 236 11.72 5.63 -24.18
C ILE A 236 10.67 6.31 -25.05
N SER A 237 9.41 6.16 -24.68
CA SER A 237 8.29 6.83 -25.34
C SER A 237 7.26 7.30 -24.31
N ARG A 238 6.50 8.36 -24.63
CA ARG A 238 5.43 8.86 -23.76
C ARG A 238 4.14 8.09 -24.04
N LEU A 239 3.58 7.48 -23.00
CA LEU A 239 2.28 6.84 -23.05
C LEU A 239 1.17 7.88 -22.87
N LYS A 240 0.07 7.75 -23.62
CA LYS A 240 -1.07 8.66 -23.56
C LYS A 240 -2.39 7.89 -23.65
N GLY A 241 -3.47 8.52 -23.16
CA GLY A 241 -4.84 8.02 -23.28
C GLY A 241 -4.99 6.57 -22.81
N LEU A 242 -5.64 5.76 -23.64
CA LEU A 242 -6.01 4.38 -23.29
C LEU A 242 -4.79 3.46 -23.03
N GLU A 243 -3.64 3.74 -23.65
CA GLU A 243 -2.44 2.93 -23.44
C GLU A 243 -1.84 3.14 -22.04
N ALA A 244 -1.73 4.41 -21.62
CA ALA A 244 -1.30 4.74 -20.26
C ALA A 244 -2.30 4.19 -19.22
N LEU A 245 -3.60 4.37 -19.48
CA LEU A 245 -4.66 3.88 -18.60
C LEU A 245 -4.54 2.38 -18.35
N ARG A 246 -4.47 1.56 -19.41
CA ARG A 246 -4.39 0.09 -19.27
C ARG A 246 -3.16 -0.32 -18.46
N LYS A 247 -1.99 0.21 -18.82
CA LYS A 247 -0.70 -0.16 -18.20
C LYS A 247 -0.63 0.24 -16.72
N VAL A 248 -1.12 1.43 -16.35
CA VAL A 248 -1.08 1.89 -14.96
C VAL A 248 -2.17 1.21 -14.12
N MET A 249 -3.38 1.04 -14.66
CA MET A 249 -4.49 0.37 -13.97
C MET A 249 -4.14 -1.06 -13.54
N GLU A 250 -3.42 -1.81 -14.37
CA GLU A 250 -2.93 -3.16 -14.04
C GLU A 250 -1.98 -3.20 -12.83
N GLN A 251 -1.42 -2.05 -12.44
CA GLN A 251 -0.47 -1.93 -11.33
C GLN A 251 -1.05 -1.24 -10.10
N ILE A 252 -2.31 -0.79 -10.14
CA ILE A 252 -2.99 -0.21 -8.97
C ILE A 252 -3.64 -1.32 -8.15
N THR A 253 -3.57 -1.18 -6.83
CA THR A 253 -4.26 -2.08 -5.90
C THR A 253 -5.75 -1.73 -5.87
N ILE A 254 -6.58 -2.63 -6.41
CA ILE A 254 -8.03 -2.46 -6.46
C ILE A 254 -8.73 -3.65 -5.81
N ASN A 255 -9.59 -3.35 -4.83
CA ASN A 255 -10.48 -4.35 -4.25
C ASN A 255 -11.64 -4.62 -5.20
N ALA A 256 -11.48 -5.63 -6.07
CA ALA A 256 -12.41 -5.88 -7.18
C ALA A 256 -13.86 -6.19 -6.78
N TRP A 257 -14.10 -6.46 -5.49
CA TRP A 257 -15.40 -6.74 -4.91
C TRP A 257 -16.08 -5.51 -4.30
N ASN A 258 -15.37 -4.38 -4.22
CA ASN A 258 -15.89 -3.12 -3.71
C ASN A 258 -16.04 -2.14 -4.89
N SER A 259 -17.27 -1.95 -5.35
CA SER A 259 -17.57 -1.09 -6.50
C SER A 259 -17.29 0.38 -6.22
N GLU A 260 -17.50 0.84 -4.99
CA GLU A 260 -17.20 2.22 -4.60
C GLU A 260 -15.69 2.47 -4.65
N PHE A 261 -14.91 1.52 -4.12
CA PHE A 261 -13.44 1.52 -4.24
C PHE A 261 -13.01 1.60 -5.71
N GLN A 262 -13.61 0.78 -6.58
CA GLN A 262 -13.29 0.78 -8.00
C GLN A 262 -13.58 2.12 -8.67
N ILE A 263 -14.77 2.69 -8.44
CA ILE A 263 -15.17 3.98 -9.03
C ILE A 263 -14.19 5.06 -8.60
N GLN A 264 -13.91 5.17 -7.31
CA GLN A 264 -12.99 6.18 -6.78
C GLN A 264 -11.58 6.00 -7.33
N ALA A 265 -11.05 4.78 -7.36
CA ALA A 265 -9.73 4.51 -7.94
C ALA A 265 -9.66 4.88 -9.43
N MET A 266 -10.75 4.71 -10.19
CA MET A 266 -10.80 5.09 -11.60
C MET A 266 -10.86 6.60 -11.80
N ASP A 267 -11.62 7.32 -10.96
CA ASP A 267 -11.71 8.77 -11.01
C ASP A 267 -10.34 9.41 -10.69
N GLU A 268 -9.67 8.94 -9.64
CA GLU A 268 -8.33 9.40 -9.27
C GLU A 268 -7.28 9.05 -10.34
N LEU A 269 -7.37 7.86 -10.95
CA LEU A 269 -6.48 7.47 -12.05
C LEU A 269 -6.67 8.35 -13.28
N GLU A 270 -7.90 8.74 -13.63
CA GLU A 270 -8.14 9.63 -14.75
C GLU A 270 -7.47 10.99 -14.56
N ILE A 271 -7.54 11.53 -13.34
CA ILE A 271 -6.88 12.79 -12.97
C ILE A 271 -5.36 12.64 -13.00
N LEU A 272 -4.83 11.58 -12.38
CA LEU A 272 -3.39 11.29 -12.33
C LEU A 272 -2.80 11.26 -13.75
N LEU A 273 -3.45 10.59 -14.70
CA LEU A 273 -2.94 10.45 -16.07
C LEU A 273 -3.01 11.73 -16.90
N LYS A 274 -3.79 12.74 -16.46
CA LYS A 274 -3.81 14.08 -17.06
C LYS A 274 -2.66 14.95 -16.54
N GLU A 275 -2.29 14.78 -15.27
CA GLU A 275 -1.34 15.66 -14.57
C GLU A 275 0.08 15.10 -14.54
N VAL A 276 0.24 13.76 -14.46
CA VAL A 276 1.54 13.10 -14.34
C VAL A 276 1.92 12.43 -15.68
N PRO A 277 3.11 12.73 -16.24
CA PRO A 277 3.56 12.06 -17.45
C PRO A 277 3.87 10.58 -17.17
N VAL A 278 3.38 9.72 -18.06
CA VAL A 278 3.68 8.29 -18.05
C VAL A 278 4.59 7.96 -19.23
N TYR A 279 5.70 7.29 -18.97
CA TYR A 279 6.64 6.83 -19.98
C TYR A 279 6.67 5.31 -20.05
N HIS A 280 6.99 4.76 -21.22
CA HIS A 280 7.37 3.37 -21.38
C HIS A 280 8.87 3.33 -21.67
N LEU A 281 9.62 2.64 -20.82
CA LEU A 281 11.05 2.41 -20.97
C LEU A 281 11.27 0.93 -21.29
N GLU A 282 11.67 0.68 -22.53
CA GLU A 282 12.24 -0.59 -22.97
C GLU A 282 13.73 -0.52 -22.65
N CYS A 283 14.23 -1.41 -21.79
CA CYS A 283 15.61 -1.27 -21.32
C CYS A 283 16.34 -2.58 -21.03
N ASP A 284 17.67 -2.48 -21.11
CA ASP A 284 18.61 -3.45 -20.58
C ASP A 284 19.14 -3.01 -19.19
N ILE A 285 20.14 -3.73 -18.67
CA ILE A 285 20.79 -3.43 -17.40
C ILE A 285 22.10 -2.67 -17.67
N SER A 286 21.98 -1.40 -18.07
CA SER A 286 23.13 -0.55 -18.42
C SER A 286 22.99 0.88 -17.86
N GLU A 287 24.08 1.65 -17.88
CA GLU A 287 23.99 3.10 -17.61
C GLU A 287 23.24 3.83 -18.74
N ASP A 288 23.26 3.32 -19.96
CA ASP A 288 22.56 3.94 -21.09
C ASP A 288 21.03 3.93 -20.90
N ALA A 289 20.49 2.90 -20.23
CA ALA A 289 19.09 2.88 -19.80
C ALA A 289 18.76 4.04 -18.86
N VAL A 290 19.66 4.34 -17.90
CA VAL A 290 19.54 5.46 -16.97
C VAL A 290 19.57 6.79 -17.72
N ARG A 291 20.56 6.97 -18.62
CA ARG A 291 20.69 8.19 -19.46
C ARG A 291 19.43 8.43 -20.30
N CYS A 292 18.90 7.37 -20.91
CA CYS A 292 17.72 7.45 -21.77
C CYS A 292 16.50 8.04 -21.04
N LEU A 293 16.26 7.62 -19.79
CA LEU A 293 15.19 8.18 -18.97
C LEU A 293 15.55 9.58 -18.44
N GLU A 294 16.79 9.79 -18.00
CA GLU A 294 17.27 11.07 -17.48
C GLU A 294 17.08 12.23 -18.49
N ASP A 295 17.39 12.00 -19.76
CA ASP A 295 17.23 13.00 -20.83
C ASP A 295 15.78 13.50 -20.94
N VAL A 296 14.82 12.58 -20.84
CA VAL A 296 13.38 12.92 -20.91
C VAL A 296 12.92 13.61 -19.62
N LEU A 297 13.41 13.16 -18.46
CA LEU A 297 13.10 13.81 -17.20
C LEU A 297 13.64 15.25 -17.17
N ALA A 298 14.82 15.51 -17.72
CA ALA A 298 15.40 16.85 -17.82
C ALA A 298 14.59 17.77 -18.75
N GLY A 299 14.07 17.25 -19.87
CA GLY A 299 13.23 17.98 -20.80
C GLY A 299 11.83 18.36 -20.28
N GLY A 300 11.32 17.64 -19.28
CA GLY A 300 10.00 17.87 -18.68
C GLY A 300 9.84 19.16 -17.85
N ARG A 301 10.88 20.01 -17.73
CA ARG A 301 10.80 21.30 -17.05
C ARG A 301 10.20 22.44 -17.92
N GLY A 302 9.74 22.17 -19.15
CA GLY A 302 9.42 23.27 -20.10
C GLY A 302 8.45 22.96 -21.24
N GLU A 303 7.38 22.22 -21.00
CA GLU A 303 6.20 22.25 -21.89
C GLU A 303 5.03 22.89 -21.13
N GLU A 304 5.00 24.23 -21.13
CA GLU A 304 3.79 25.06 -20.93
C GLU A 304 2.91 25.03 -22.19
#